data_AF-A0A3D6EUP8-F1
#
_entry.id   AF-A0A3D6EUP8-F1
#
_cell.length_a   1.000
_cell.length_b   1.000
_cell.length_c   1.000
_cell.angle_alpha   90.00
_cell.angle_beta   90.00
_cell.angle_gamma   90.00
#
_symmetry.space_group_name_H-M   'P 1'
#
loop_
_entity.id
_entity.type
_entity.pdbx_description
1 polymer ?
#
loop_
_entity_poly.entity_id
_entity_poly.type
_entity_poly.pdbx_seq_one_letter_code
_entity_poly.pdbx_strand_id
1 'polypeptide(L)'
;MKIKHLFSFLLLLALSTFTSCELFDKADDVTFDVDVPLDFVVNVTPNMEGGYTAEQVLNASSDPDIAEYADKIKEFKINRITYTITNSTSDGTTFDGSVSIAATGEVLSSVANTPETDLPANIDGFNDLASRLLEDKQETIMMNGQFSTSTVFFNIRLRFYISVTADAL
;
A
#
# COMPACT_ATOMS: atom_id res chain seq x y z
N MET A 1 41.89 -52.30 38.10
CA MET A 1 41.70 -51.89 36.68
C MET A 1 41.24 -50.44 36.69
N LYS A 2 41.99 -49.53 36.05
CA LYS A 2 41.81 -48.07 36.12
C LYS A 2 40.72 -47.62 35.16
N ILE A 3 39.65 -46.98 35.66
CA ILE A 3 38.65 -46.29 34.82
C ILE A 3 38.94 -44.79 34.93
N LYS A 4 39.80 -44.30 34.03
CA LYS A 4 39.93 -42.88 33.68
C LYS A 4 39.33 -42.77 32.29
N HIS A 5 38.38 -41.86 32.06
CA HIS A 5 37.99 -41.27 30.75
C HIS A 5 36.55 -40.72 30.72
N LEU A 6 35.77 -40.80 31.81
CA LEU A 6 34.37 -40.35 31.79
C LEU A 6 34.15 -38.82 31.94
N PHE A 7 35.20 -38.00 31.95
CA PHE A 7 35.07 -36.56 32.28
C PHE A 7 35.23 -35.60 31.09
N SER A 8 35.52 -36.10 29.87
CA SER A 8 35.87 -35.22 28.74
C SER A 8 34.76 -35.00 27.70
N PHE A 9 33.60 -35.65 27.84
CA PHE A 9 32.53 -35.57 26.83
C PHE A 9 31.36 -34.64 27.21
N LEU A 10 31.36 -34.07 28.42
CA LEU A 10 30.28 -33.19 28.90
C LEU A 10 30.54 -31.70 28.63
N LEU A 11 31.71 -31.33 28.09
CA LEU A 11 32.10 -29.92 27.87
C LEU A 11 31.91 -29.43 26.43
N LEU A 12 31.49 -30.29 25.50
CA LEU A 12 31.28 -29.90 24.09
C LEU A 12 29.84 -29.54 23.72
N LEU A 13 28.88 -29.69 24.65
CA LEU A 13 27.45 -29.43 24.39
C LEU A 13 26.96 -28.06 24.87
N ALA A 14 27.85 -27.21 25.41
CA ALA A 14 27.48 -25.93 26.02
C ALA A 14 27.76 -24.70 25.13
N LEU A 15 28.22 -24.88 23.88
CA LEU A 15 28.56 -23.76 22.98
C LEU A 15 27.62 -23.57 21.79
N SER A 16 26.51 -24.30 21.69
CA SER A 16 25.59 -24.22 20.54
C SER A 16 24.33 -23.38 20.77
N THR A 17 24.22 -22.59 21.85
CA THR A 17 22.97 -21.89 22.22
C THR A 17 22.89 -20.41 21.82
N PHE A 18 23.83 -19.86 21.04
CA PHE A 18 23.86 -18.42 20.78
C PHE A 18 23.62 -17.97 19.33
N THR A 19 23.23 -18.85 18.41
CA THR A 19 22.86 -18.43 17.04
C THR A 19 21.36 -18.43 16.77
N SER A 20 20.52 -18.61 17.80
CA SER A 20 19.08 -18.82 17.64
C SER A 20 18.20 -17.59 17.82
N CYS A 21 18.74 -16.42 18.21
CA CYS A 21 17.89 -15.27 18.55
C CYS A 21 17.21 -14.65 17.31
N GLU A 22 17.85 -14.59 16.15
CA GLU A 22 17.22 -14.04 14.93
C GLU A 22 16.08 -14.92 14.37
N LEU A 23 15.98 -16.19 14.77
CA LEU A 23 14.91 -17.08 14.30
C LEU A 23 13.61 -16.89 15.11
N PHE A 24 13.71 -16.39 16.35
CA PHE A 24 12.54 -16.12 17.18
C PHE A 24 11.90 -14.76 16.87
N ASP A 25 12.70 -13.76 16.47
CA ASP A 25 12.17 -12.43 16.09
C ASP A 25 11.26 -12.46 14.83
N LYS A 26 11.26 -13.56 14.08
CA LYS A 26 10.35 -13.82 12.92
C LYS A 26 9.27 -14.87 13.20
N ALA A 27 9.32 -15.54 14.36
CA ALA A 27 8.40 -16.64 14.69
C ALA A 27 7.02 -16.14 15.11
N ASP A 28 6.91 -14.85 15.48
CA ASP A 28 5.69 -14.22 15.96
C ASP A 28 5.20 -13.09 15.03
N ASP A 29 5.58 -13.07 13.76
CA ASP A 29 5.00 -12.10 12.81
C ASP A 29 3.62 -12.59 12.32
N VAL A 30 2.66 -11.68 12.24
CA VAL A 30 1.39 -11.88 11.53
C VAL A 30 1.39 -11.08 10.23
N THR A 31 1.01 -11.74 9.14
CA THR A 31 0.80 -11.09 7.84
C THR A 31 -0.65 -11.27 7.42
N PHE A 32 -1.29 -10.17 7.03
CA PHE A 32 -2.66 -10.17 6.53
C PHE A 32 -2.80 -9.20 5.36
N ASP A 33 -3.80 -9.44 4.52
CA ASP A 33 -4.09 -8.63 3.34
C ASP A 33 -5.35 -7.79 3.59
N VAL A 34 -5.29 -6.51 3.23
CA VAL A 34 -6.40 -5.56 3.32
C VAL A 34 -6.60 -4.82 2.02
N ASP A 35 -7.81 -4.30 1.81
CA ASP A 35 -8.08 -3.34 0.73
C ASP A 35 -8.55 -1.99 1.30
N VAL A 36 -7.76 -0.95 1.05
CA VAL A 36 -8.03 0.40 1.53
C VAL A 36 -8.63 1.22 0.38
N PRO A 37 -9.92 1.59 0.42
CA PRO A 37 -10.55 2.35 -0.64
C PRO A 37 -10.25 3.86 -0.53
N LEU A 38 -10.21 4.55 -1.67
CA LEU A 38 -10.08 6.00 -1.73
C LEU A 38 -11.00 6.57 -2.82
N ASP A 39 -11.89 7.48 -2.43
CA ASP A 39 -12.93 8.02 -3.30
C ASP A 39 -12.57 9.44 -3.79
N PHE A 40 -12.54 9.61 -5.10
CA PHE A 40 -12.42 10.91 -5.77
C PHE A 40 -13.74 11.25 -6.46
N VAL A 41 -14.24 12.46 -6.22
CA VAL A 41 -15.41 13.00 -6.92
C VAL A 41 -14.92 13.90 -8.04
N VAL A 42 -15.15 13.47 -9.28
CA VAL A 42 -14.85 14.26 -10.47
C VAL A 42 -16.09 15.05 -10.86
N ASN A 43 -16.00 16.37 -10.79
CA ASN A 43 -17.05 17.28 -11.23
C ASN A 43 -16.45 18.42 -12.05
N VAL A 44 -16.38 18.24 -13.37
CA VAL A 44 -15.87 19.25 -14.29
C VAL A 44 -17.03 19.88 -15.06
N THR A 45 -17.15 21.21 -14.92
CA THR A 45 -18.15 22.03 -15.61
C THR A 45 -17.54 22.74 -16.82
N PRO A 46 -18.36 23.06 -17.84
CA PRO A 46 -17.87 23.78 -19.00
C PRO A 46 -17.26 25.14 -18.56
N ASN A 47 -16.12 25.48 -19.16
CA ASN A 47 -15.25 26.64 -18.85
C ASN A 47 -14.17 26.44 -17.77
N MET A 48 -13.99 25.23 -17.22
CA MET A 48 -12.69 24.88 -16.63
C MET A 48 -11.69 24.59 -17.75
N GLU A 49 -10.96 25.60 -18.20
CA GLU A 49 -9.71 25.39 -18.93
C GLU A 49 -8.66 24.88 -17.93
N GLY A 50 -8.30 23.61 -18.01
CA GLY A 50 -7.29 23.02 -17.14
C GLY A 50 -7.55 21.55 -16.87
N GLY A 51 -6.47 20.79 -16.65
CA GLY A 51 -6.58 19.41 -16.20
C GLY A 51 -7.31 19.30 -14.85
N TYR A 52 -7.78 18.11 -14.54
CA TYR A 52 -8.27 17.74 -13.24
C TYR A 52 -7.10 17.48 -12.29
N THR A 53 -7.15 18.07 -11.11
CA THR A 53 -6.27 17.72 -9.99
C THR A 53 -7.11 17.64 -8.73
N ALA A 54 -6.99 16.55 -7.98
CA ALA A 54 -7.61 16.39 -6.68
C ALA A 54 -6.71 15.59 -5.75
N GLU A 55 -6.82 15.85 -4.46
CA GLU A 55 -6.09 15.16 -3.40
C GLU A 55 -7.06 14.48 -2.44
N GLN A 56 -6.66 13.31 -1.93
CA GLN A 56 -7.34 12.58 -0.88
C GLN A 56 -6.31 11.93 0.04
N VAL A 57 -6.63 11.82 1.33
CA VAL A 57 -5.75 11.15 2.30
C VAL A 57 -6.07 9.67 2.33
N LEU A 58 -5.11 8.85 1.94
CA LEU A 58 -5.15 7.41 2.16
C LEU A 58 -4.73 7.16 3.61
N ASN A 59 -5.69 6.81 4.48
CA ASN A 59 -5.42 6.49 5.88
C ASN A 59 -5.57 4.98 6.12
N ALA A 60 -4.44 4.28 6.24
CA ALA A 60 -4.40 2.84 6.44
C ALA A 60 -5.00 2.45 7.81
N SER A 61 -4.80 3.27 8.85
CA SER A 61 -5.36 3.04 10.19
C SER A 61 -6.88 3.22 10.29
N SER A 62 -7.57 3.59 9.19
CA SER A 62 -9.03 3.54 9.15
C SER A 62 -9.57 2.11 9.03
N ASP A 63 -8.73 1.17 8.59
CA ASP A 63 -9.03 -0.25 8.59
C ASP A 63 -8.86 -0.83 10.01
N PRO A 64 -9.85 -1.54 10.56
CA PRO A 64 -9.81 -2.05 11.93
C PRO A 64 -8.69 -3.08 12.15
N ASP A 65 -8.35 -3.89 11.15
CA ASP A 65 -7.31 -4.91 11.26
C ASP A 65 -5.94 -4.21 11.32
N ILE A 66 -5.73 -3.15 10.54
CA ILE A 66 -4.50 -2.33 10.66
C ILE A 66 -4.46 -1.60 12.00
N ALA A 67 -5.58 -1.03 12.45
CA ALA A 67 -5.66 -0.27 13.70
C ALA A 67 -5.31 -1.13 14.92
N GLU A 68 -5.65 -2.42 14.92
CA GLU A 68 -5.27 -3.37 15.97
C GLU A 68 -3.75 -3.47 16.15
N TYR A 69 -3.00 -3.37 15.06
CA TYR A 69 -1.54 -3.50 15.04
C TYR A 69 -0.80 -2.17 14.84
N ALA A 70 -1.45 -1.01 14.98
CA ALA A 70 -0.89 0.29 14.55
C ALA A 70 0.56 0.57 15.03
N ASP A 71 0.88 0.21 16.27
CA ASP A 71 2.21 0.41 16.88
C ASP A 71 3.20 -0.74 16.63
N LYS A 72 2.74 -1.84 16.03
CA LYS A 72 3.45 -3.10 15.82
C LYS A 72 3.76 -3.41 14.35
N ILE A 73 3.25 -2.59 13.43
CA ILE A 73 3.46 -2.78 11.99
C ILE A 73 4.94 -2.58 11.66
N LYS A 74 5.52 -3.60 11.05
CA LYS A 74 6.90 -3.61 10.55
C LYS A 74 6.98 -3.31 9.05
N GLU A 75 5.94 -3.67 8.30
CA GLU A 75 5.95 -3.59 6.85
C GLU A 75 4.54 -3.32 6.31
N PHE A 76 4.48 -2.41 5.33
CA PHE A 76 3.41 -2.35 4.35
C PHE A 76 3.96 -2.77 3.00
N LYS A 77 3.17 -3.51 2.22
CA LYS A 77 3.49 -3.86 0.84
C LYS A 77 2.29 -3.58 -0.05
N ILE A 78 2.42 -2.61 -0.94
CA ILE A 78 1.40 -2.35 -1.96
C ILE A 78 1.51 -3.42 -3.04
N ASN A 79 0.49 -4.27 -3.16
CA ASN A 79 0.50 -5.38 -4.13
C ASN A 79 -0.05 -4.93 -5.48
N ARG A 80 -1.16 -4.19 -5.47
CA ARG A 80 -1.81 -3.64 -6.65
C ARG A 80 -2.70 -2.46 -6.27
N ILE A 81 -3.03 -1.67 -7.27
CA ILE A 81 -4.07 -0.65 -7.19
C ILE A 81 -5.08 -0.95 -8.28
N THR A 82 -6.37 -0.94 -7.97
CA THR A 82 -7.43 -0.97 -8.98
C THR A 82 -8.24 0.32 -8.90
N TYR A 83 -9.02 0.59 -9.93
CA TYR A 83 -9.96 1.71 -9.93
C TYR A 83 -11.29 1.32 -10.56
N THR A 84 -12.35 1.95 -10.08
CA THR A 84 -13.69 1.84 -10.65
C THR A 84 -14.28 3.21 -10.87
N ILE A 85 -14.90 3.40 -12.04
CA ILE A 85 -15.62 4.63 -12.39
C ILE A 85 -17.12 4.36 -12.25
N THR A 86 -17.83 5.19 -11.50
CA THR A 86 -19.28 5.08 -11.28
C THR A 86 -19.99 6.40 -11.53
N ASN A 87 -21.31 6.35 -11.73
CA ASN A 87 -22.16 7.53 -11.95
C ASN A 87 -21.72 8.43 -13.12
N SER A 88 -21.15 7.83 -14.17
CA SER A 88 -20.73 8.59 -15.35
C SER A 88 -21.93 9.13 -16.12
N THR A 89 -21.99 10.45 -16.26
CA THR A 89 -22.93 11.15 -17.15
C THR A 89 -22.28 11.56 -18.47
N SER A 90 -21.14 10.98 -18.83
CA SER A 90 -20.37 11.40 -19.99
C SER A 90 -20.78 10.65 -21.26
N ASP A 91 -21.34 11.39 -22.22
CA ASP A 91 -21.60 10.88 -23.57
C ASP A 91 -20.28 10.79 -24.35
N GLY A 92 -19.50 9.72 -24.11
CA GLY A 92 -18.30 9.40 -24.89
C GLY A 92 -17.06 10.24 -24.55
N THR A 93 -16.99 10.86 -23.36
CA THR A 93 -15.77 11.55 -22.91
C THR A 93 -14.72 10.53 -22.46
N THR A 94 -13.46 10.78 -22.79
CA THR A 94 -12.32 10.01 -22.33
C THR A 94 -11.64 10.74 -21.17
N PHE A 95 -11.18 9.98 -20.18
CA PHE A 95 -10.34 10.45 -19.09
C PHE A 95 -8.98 9.78 -19.21
N ASP A 96 -7.94 10.61 -19.25
CA ASP A 96 -6.55 10.17 -19.18
C ASP A 96 -5.92 10.83 -17.96
N GLY A 97 -5.56 10.02 -16.96
CA GLY A 97 -5.08 10.49 -15.68
C GLY A 97 -3.93 9.69 -15.12
N SER A 98 -3.42 10.15 -14.00
CA SER A 98 -2.42 9.48 -13.20
C SER A 98 -2.75 9.63 -11.72
N VAL A 99 -2.34 8.63 -10.96
CA VAL A 99 -2.36 8.63 -9.51
C VAL A 99 -0.92 8.71 -9.05
N SER A 100 -0.63 9.63 -8.13
CA SER A 100 0.71 9.88 -7.60
C SER A 100 0.69 10.18 -6.11
N ILE A 101 1.83 10.05 -5.45
CA ILE A 101 2.04 10.52 -4.08
C ILE A 101 2.19 12.04 -4.12
N ALA A 102 1.39 12.79 -3.36
CA ALA A 102 1.39 14.25 -3.42
C ALA A 102 2.72 14.85 -2.96
N ALA A 103 3.34 14.27 -1.93
CA ALA A 103 4.59 14.76 -1.35
C ALA A 103 5.80 14.64 -2.29
N THR A 104 5.86 13.60 -3.13
CA THR A 104 7.02 13.30 -4.00
C THR A 104 6.73 13.51 -5.48
N GLY A 105 5.46 13.49 -5.88
CA GLY A 105 5.06 13.44 -7.28
C GLY A 105 5.28 12.07 -7.93
N GLU A 106 5.73 11.06 -7.17
CA GLU A 106 5.97 9.71 -7.69
C GLU A 106 4.67 9.11 -8.20
N VAL A 107 4.68 8.68 -9.47
CA VAL A 107 3.50 8.16 -10.14
C VAL A 107 3.30 6.71 -9.71
N LEU A 108 2.17 6.42 -9.06
CA LEU A 108 1.77 5.07 -8.67
C LEU A 108 1.24 4.29 -9.88
N SER A 109 0.43 4.94 -10.71
CA SER A 109 0.01 4.41 -12.01
C SER A 109 -0.75 5.42 -12.88
N SER A 110 -1.03 5.03 -14.13
CA SER A 110 -1.90 5.77 -15.05
C SER A 110 -3.32 5.20 -15.09
N VAL A 111 -4.32 6.07 -15.05
CA VAL A 111 -5.74 5.73 -15.11
C VAL A 111 -6.28 6.13 -16.48
N ALA A 112 -6.97 5.23 -17.17
CA ALA A 112 -7.61 5.50 -18.45
C ALA A 112 -9.09 5.12 -18.38
N ASN A 113 -9.89 5.44 -19.39
CA ASN A 113 -11.32 5.12 -19.39
C ASN A 113 -11.59 3.66 -19.84
N THR A 114 -11.09 2.67 -19.10
CA THR A 114 -11.29 1.23 -19.35
C THR A 114 -12.12 0.59 -18.22
N PRO A 115 -12.87 -0.51 -18.47
CA PRO A 115 -13.50 -1.28 -17.38
C PRO A 115 -12.43 -1.74 -16.38
N GLU A 116 -12.79 -1.92 -15.09
CA GLU A 116 -11.87 -2.17 -13.96
C GLU A 116 -10.58 -2.88 -14.39
N THR A 117 -9.48 -2.15 -14.39
CA THR A 117 -8.20 -2.62 -14.90
C THR A 117 -7.20 -2.61 -13.75
N ASP A 118 -6.45 -3.71 -13.59
CA ASP A 118 -5.27 -3.72 -12.73
C ASP A 118 -4.31 -2.63 -13.23
N LEU A 119 -3.98 -1.70 -12.36
CA LEU A 119 -3.04 -0.65 -12.70
C LEU A 119 -1.62 -1.25 -12.76
N PRO A 120 -0.85 -1.04 -13.86
CA PRO A 120 0.51 -1.55 -13.94
C PRO A 120 1.33 -0.99 -12.78
N ALA A 121 1.94 -1.89 -12.02
CA ALA A 121 2.68 -1.55 -10.80
C ALA A 121 3.92 -0.72 -11.16
N ASN A 122 3.98 0.51 -10.66
CA ASN A 122 5.25 1.22 -10.54
C ASN A 122 5.90 0.83 -9.21
N ILE A 123 6.87 -0.08 -9.27
CA ILE A 123 7.54 -0.64 -8.08
C ILE A 123 8.14 0.47 -7.21
N ASP A 124 8.74 1.50 -7.81
CA ASP A 124 9.37 2.58 -7.07
C ASP A 124 8.32 3.41 -6.32
N GLY A 125 7.22 3.77 -7.00
CA GLY A 125 6.10 4.46 -6.37
C GLY A 125 5.41 3.62 -5.28
N PHE A 126 5.29 2.30 -5.47
CA PHE A 126 4.71 1.40 -4.47
C PHE A 126 5.59 1.30 -3.23
N ASN A 127 6.91 1.26 -3.40
CA ASN A 127 7.86 1.24 -2.29
C ASN A 127 7.91 2.58 -1.54
N ASP A 128 7.82 3.71 -2.25
CA ASP A 128 7.70 5.04 -1.62
C ASP A 128 6.40 5.14 -0.80
N LEU A 129 5.26 4.76 -1.38
CA LEU A 129 3.98 4.75 -0.66
C LEU A 129 4.03 3.82 0.57
N ALA A 130 4.59 2.63 0.43
CA ALA A 130 4.73 1.68 1.53
C ALA A 130 5.57 2.25 2.68
N SER A 131 6.68 2.93 2.38
CA SER A 131 7.56 3.54 3.38
C SER A 131 6.85 4.68 4.13
N ARG A 132 6.05 5.47 3.42
CA ARG A 132 5.26 6.58 3.99
C ARG A 132 4.13 6.10 4.88
N LEU A 133 3.41 5.07 4.43
CA LEU A 133 2.42 4.40 5.28
C LEU A 133 3.08 3.77 6.51
N LEU A 134 4.31 3.26 6.40
CA LEU A 134 5.01 2.74 7.57
C LEU A 134 5.33 3.87 8.58
N GLU A 135 5.71 5.05 8.12
CA GLU A 135 6.02 6.20 8.98
C GLU A 135 4.77 6.77 9.66
N ASP A 136 3.77 7.19 8.88
CA ASP A 136 2.64 7.99 9.38
C ASP A 136 1.30 7.26 9.38
N LYS A 137 1.24 6.03 8.83
CA LYS A 137 0.00 5.26 8.58
C LYS A 137 -1.00 5.94 7.63
N GLN A 138 -0.61 7.07 7.06
CA GLN A 138 -1.39 7.80 6.08
C GLN A 138 -0.48 8.50 5.08
N GLU A 139 -0.99 8.74 3.87
CA GLU A 139 -0.30 9.53 2.85
C GLU A 139 -1.32 10.25 1.96
N THR A 140 -0.96 11.41 1.43
CA THR A 140 -1.83 12.16 0.51
C THR A 140 -1.61 11.65 -0.91
N ILE A 141 -2.69 11.13 -1.50
CA ILE A 141 -2.73 10.67 -2.87
C ILE A 141 -3.32 11.76 -3.74
N MET A 142 -2.59 12.11 -4.79
CA MET A 142 -2.99 13.08 -5.80
C MET A 142 -3.43 12.34 -7.06
N MET A 143 -4.56 12.76 -7.61
CA MET A 143 -5.05 12.34 -8.92
C MET A 143 -4.97 13.53 -9.87
N ASN A 144 -4.25 13.33 -10.97
CA ASN A 144 -4.20 14.28 -12.08
C ASN A 144 -4.88 13.67 -13.30
N GLY A 145 -5.42 14.50 -14.19
CA GLY A 145 -5.85 14.01 -15.48
C GLY A 145 -6.44 15.07 -16.39
N GLN A 146 -6.84 14.65 -17.57
CA GLN A 146 -7.44 15.49 -18.59
C GLN A 146 -8.66 14.81 -19.19
N PHE A 147 -9.59 15.63 -19.65
CA PHE A 147 -10.82 15.20 -20.30
C PHE A 147 -10.82 15.61 -21.76
N SER A 148 -11.35 14.75 -22.63
CA SER A 148 -11.57 15.12 -24.04
C SER A 148 -12.72 16.11 -24.24
N THR A 149 -13.62 16.24 -23.27
CA THR A 149 -14.70 17.24 -23.26
C THR A 149 -14.79 17.97 -21.93
N SER A 150 -15.43 19.13 -21.92
CA SER A 150 -15.42 20.05 -20.77
C SER A 150 -16.53 19.81 -19.73
N THR A 151 -17.47 18.90 -19.97
CA THR A 151 -18.56 18.62 -19.01
C THR A 151 -18.60 17.14 -18.66
N VAL A 152 -18.10 16.80 -17.48
CA VAL A 152 -18.12 15.43 -16.97
C VAL A 152 -18.40 15.39 -15.48
N PHE A 153 -19.23 14.43 -15.08
CA PHE A 153 -19.47 14.10 -13.68
C PHE A 153 -19.39 12.59 -13.52
N PHE A 154 -18.55 12.14 -12.59
CA PHE A 154 -18.43 10.73 -12.19
C PHE A 154 -17.62 10.62 -10.89
N ASN A 155 -17.65 9.44 -10.28
CA ASN A 155 -16.80 9.11 -9.14
C ASN A 155 -15.74 8.11 -9.56
N ILE A 156 -14.50 8.32 -9.11
CA ILE A 156 -13.41 7.34 -9.22
C ILE A 156 -13.15 6.78 -7.83
N ARG A 157 -13.31 5.48 -7.65
CA ARG A 157 -12.88 4.78 -6.44
C ARG A 157 -11.61 4.00 -6.74
N LEU A 158 -10.51 4.40 -6.12
CA LEU A 158 -9.29 3.59 -6.07
C LEU A 158 -9.41 2.54 -4.96
N ARG A 159 -8.80 1.38 -5.17
CA ARG A 159 -8.58 0.37 -4.12
C ARG A 159 -7.12 0.00 -4.06
N PHE A 160 -6.51 0.19 -2.89
CA PHE A 160 -5.14 -0.20 -2.61
C PHE A 160 -5.15 -1.56 -1.93
N TYR A 161 -4.58 -2.57 -2.57
CA TYR A 161 -4.46 -3.91 -2.00
C TYR A 161 -3.10 -4.01 -1.33
N ILE A 162 -3.10 -4.15 -0.01
CA ILE A 162 -1.92 -3.99 0.83
C ILE A 162 -1.73 -5.25 1.67
N SER A 163 -0.54 -5.83 1.66
CA SER A 163 -0.14 -6.80 2.69
C SER A 163 0.50 -6.03 3.84
N VAL A 164 0.11 -6.36 5.06
CA VAL A 164 0.62 -5.75 6.30
C VAL A 164 1.27 -6.84 7.13
N THR A 165 2.51 -6.60 7.57
CA THR A 165 3.23 -7.49 8.50
C THR A 165 3.45 -6.76 9.81
N ALA A 166 3.05 -7.38 10.93
CA ALA A 166 3.18 -6.81 12.27
C ALA A 166 3.66 -7.85 13.29
N ASP A 167 4.23 -7.37 14.40
CA ASP A 167 4.48 -8.20 15.58
C ASP A 167 3.16 -8.71 16.19
N ALA A 168 3.03 -10.02 16.38
CA ALA A 168 1.88 -10.62 17.06
C ALA A 168 1.90 -10.43 18.58
N LEU A 169 3.09 -10.23 19.17
CA LEU A 169 3.30 -10.10 20.62
C LEU A 169 3.17 -8.66 21.11
#